data_AF-A0A396BKB8-F1
#
_entry.id   AF-A0A396BKB8-F1
#
_cell.length_a   1.000
_cell.length_b   1.000
_cell.length_c   1.000
_cell.angle_alpha   90.00
_cell.angle_beta   90.00
_cell.angle_gamma   90.00
#
_symmetry.space_group_name_H-M   'P 1'
#
loop_
_entity.id
_entity.type
_entity.pdbx_description
1 polymer ?
#
loop_
_entity_poly.entity_id
_entity_poly.type
_entity_poly.pdbx_seq_one_letter_code
_entity_poly.pdbx_strand_id
1 'polypeptide(L)'
;MNRQRKKQGTATLMDVLNQSIEEKERDGHFRTAANYRSSMNKLAAYLGAGFRHLTFGELTSKWVREYVEWLTRQHPEAPSTAEFYLRNLRAMCRGYRETHRLAWAEGSDPFTGAGFRTQPTSKRALSAGLLTRLFSPELRKQLDESRRESLDVLHFIFFMRGMVFQDIWNLRHDMIGRDGHIRYRRSKTGIPIEVEIPPEAEAIINRYFREDSPYVFPFLHHKKEKAGGKRQDGSPTKKGEEAENLSEESALRRVNRHATEIGRLAGLCTPLTTYVLRHTWATLMLEAGYPVELIGQCLGHTSVNTTHIYLSRISSGRVDTAVNEMFNRMVRPLTGRKDGTPKRRNRKKHKKTDRGYAGGKKPEWNDKVFNPLRRNGAGRHAGGKKIKPVRFFIRKRHTP
;
A
#
# COMPACT_ATOMS: atom_id res chain seq x y z
N MET A 1 -53.38 -23.02 3.29
CA MET A 1 -51.96 -23.20 2.91
C MET A 1 -51.68 -22.35 1.67
N ASN A 2 -51.29 -21.08 1.86
CA ASN A 2 -51.29 -20.07 0.79
C ASN A 2 -49.94 -20.11 0.04
N ARG A 3 -49.86 -20.85 -1.07
CA ARG A 3 -48.70 -20.80 -1.99
C ARG A 3 -48.70 -19.46 -2.71
N GLN A 4 -48.07 -18.44 -2.12
CA GLN A 4 -47.64 -17.27 -2.87
C GLN A 4 -46.76 -17.76 -4.04
N ARG A 5 -47.27 -17.68 -5.27
CA ARG A 5 -46.49 -17.84 -6.50
C ARG A 5 -45.35 -16.82 -6.45
N LYS A 6 -44.16 -17.28 -6.08
CA LYS A 6 -42.94 -16.47 -6.07
C LYS A 6 -42.70 -15.97 -7.50
N LYS A 7 -42.68 -14.65 -7.71
CA LYS A 7 -42.39 -14.04 -9.02
C LYS A 7 -41.02 -14.53 -9.49
N GLN A 8 -40.96 -15.16 -10.67
CA GLN A 8 -39.70 -15.48 -11.35
C GLN A 8 -39.22 -14.24 -12.11
N GLY A 9 -37.92 -13.93 -12.02
CA GLY A 9 -37.34 -12.74 -12.63
C GLY A 9 -37.17 -12.91 -14.14
N THR A 10 -38.05 -12.27 -14.92
CA THR A 10 -37.99 -12.24 -16.39
C THR A 10 -37.03 -11.17 -16.94
N ALA A 11 -36.53 -10.28 -16.07
CA ALA A 11 -35.56 -9.27 -16.45
C ALA A 11 -34.27 -9.91 -16.97
N THR A 12 -33.67 -9.28 -17.98
CA THR A 12 -32.36 -9.72 -18.48
C THR A 12 -31.32 -9.50 -17.40
N LEU A 13 -30.31 -10.36 -17.35
CA LEU A 13 -29.20 -10.19 -16.42
C LEU A 13 -28.48 -8.87 -16.70
N MET A 14 -28.40 -8.43 -17.97
CA MET A 14 -27.85 -7.13 -18.32
C MET A 14 -28.60 -5.97 -17.62
N ASP A 15 -29.93 -5.98 -17.61
CA ASP A 15 -30.73 -4.95 -16.93
C ASP A 15 -30.52 -5.00 -15.40
N VAL A 16 -30.46 -6.21 -14.84
CA VAL A 16 -30.16 -6.42 -13.41
C VAL A 16 -28.82 -5.78 -13.01
N LEU A 17 -27.78 -5.98 -13.82
CA LEU A 17 -26.45 -5.45 -13.56
C LEU A 17 -26.40 -3.93 -13.76
N ASN A 18 -27.03 -3.40 -14.80
CA ASN A 18 -27.12 -1.96 -15.06
C ASN A 18 -27.87 -1.23 -13.93
N GLN A 19 -29.02 -1.74 -13.48
CA GLN A 19 -29.75 -1.18 -12.35
C GLN A 19 -28.84 -1.08 -11.11
N SER A 20 -28.10 -2.14 -10.80
CA SER A 20 -27.18 -2.17 -9.64
C SER A 20 -26.03 -1.15 -9.78
N ILE A 21 -25.55 -0.90 -11.01
CA ILE A 21 -24.50 0.09 -11.29
C ILE A 21 -25.06 1.51 -11.10
N GLU A 22 -26.21 1.81 -11.69
CA GLU A 22 -26.87 3.12 -11.60
C GLU A 22 -27.25 3.49 -10.18
N GLU A 23 -27.75 2.53 -9.39
CA GLU A 23 -28.00 2.71 -7.95
C GLU A 23 -26.73 3.13 -7.22
N LYS A 24 -25.59 2.45 -7.47
CA LYS A 24 -24.32 2.82 -6.83
C LYS A 24 -23.82 4.19 -7.26
N GLU A 25 -24.10 4.64 -8.47
CA GLU A 25 -23.74 6.00 -8.89
C GLU A 25 -24.63 7.05 -8.24
N ARG A 26 -25.93 6.79 -8.17
CA ARG A 26 -26.90 7.65 -7.48
C ARG A 26 -26.54 7.83 -6.00
N ASP A 27 -26.08 6.77 -5.35
CA ASP A 27 -25.60 6.79 -3.97
C ASP A 27 -24.20 7.46 -3.80
N GLY A 28 -23.58 7.94 -4.88
CA GLY A 28 -22.23 8.52 -4.85
C GLY A 28 -21.10 7.50 -4.69
N HIS A 29 -21.38 6.21 -4.83
CA HIS A 29 -20.42 5.10 -4.74
C HIS A 29 -19.74 4.78 -6.08
N PHE A 30 -19.21 5.79 -6.76
CA PHE A 30 -18.65 5.70 -8.12
C PHE A 30 -17.59 4.61 -8.31
N ARG A 31 -16.71 4.39 -7.32
CA ARG A 31 -15.69 3.32 -7.43
C ARG A 31 -16.29 1.92 -7.38
N THR A 32 -17.35 1.73 -6.60
CA THR A 32 -18.08 0.46 -6.57
C THR A 32 -18.82 0.24 -7.88
N ALA A 33 -19.44 1.29 -8.44
CA ALA A 33 -20.07 1.24 -9.76
C ALA A 33 -19.05 0.88 -10.87
N ALA A 34 -17.86 1.47 -10.86
CA ALA A 34 -16.78 1.11 -11.79
C ALA A 34 -16.33 -0.35 -11.64
N ASN A 35 -16.23 -0.87 -10.42
CA ASN A 35 -15.94 -2.29 -10.17
C ASN A 35 -17.04 -3.21 -10.70
N TYR A 36 -18.31 -2.82 -10.55
CA TYR A 36 -19.46 -3.55 -11.08
C TYR A 36 -19.45 -3.57 -12.61
N ARG A 37 -19.18 -2.44 -13.28
CA ARG A 37 -18.98 -2.38 -14.73
C ARG A 37 -17.86 -3.30 -15.20
N SER A 38 -16.73 -3.32 -14.48
CA SER A 38 -15.62 -4.23 -14.81
C SER A 38 -16.05 -5.70 -14.76
N SER A 39 -16.83 -6.09 -13.74
CA SER A 39 -17.40 -7.43 -13.64
C SER A 39 -18.45 -7.73 -14.70
N MET A 40 -19.30 -6.76 -15.05
CA MET A 40 -20.26 -6.90 -16.13
C MET A 40 -19.56 -7.10 -17.49
N ASN A 41 -18.51 -6.32 -17.77
CA ASN A 41 -17.72 -6.48 -18.99
C ASN A 41 -17.04 -7.85 -19.06
N LYS A 42 -16.53 -8.35 -17.92
CA LYS A 42 -15.96 -9.70 -17.84
C LYS A 42 -17.00 -10.78 -18.11
N LEU A 43 -18.23 -10.59 -17.61
CA LEU A 43 -19.33 -11.48 -17.88
C LEU A 43 -19.80 -11.43 -19.34
N ALA A 44 -19.87 -10.24 -19.93
CA ALA A 44 -20.20 -10.06 -21.34
C ALA A 44 -19.18 -10.77 -22.25
N ALA A 45 -17.89 -10.78 -21.87
CA ALA A 45 -16.86 -11.54 -22.58
C ALA A 45 -17.05 -13.07 -22.50
N TYR A 46 -17.64 -13.58 -21.42
CA TYR A 46 -17.97 -15.01 -21.30
C TYR A 46 -19.19 -15.39 -22.15
N LEU A 47 -20.24 -14.57 -22.13
CA LEU A 47 -21.51 -14.86 -22.79
C LEU A 47 -21.55 -14.46 -24.27
N GLY A 48 -20.66 -13.57 -24.71
CA GLY A 48 -20.66 -13.05 -26.08
C GLY A 48 -21.99 -12.42 -26.47
N ALA A 49 -22.50 -12.77 -27.66
CA ALA A 49 -23.79 -12.28 -28.15
C ALA A 49 -24.98 -12.69 -27.26
N GLY A 50 -24.87 -13.81 -26.53
CA GLY A 50 -25.91 -14.30 -25.62
C GLY A 50 -26.14 -13.43 -24.39
N PHE A 51 -25.26 -12.47 -24.09
CA PHE A 51 -25.36 -11.64 -22.89
C PHE A 51 -26.67 -10.86 -22.80
N ARG A 52 -27.22 -10.43 -23.94
CA ARG A 52 -28.47 -9.66 -24.01
C ARG A 52 -29.73 -10.50 -23.78
N HIS A 53 -29.60 -11.83 -23.81
CA HIS A 53 -30.75 -12.74 -23.77
C HIS A 53 -30.85 -13.52 -22.46
N LEU A 54 -29.73 -13.69 -21.75
CA LEU A 54 -29.72 -14.39 -20.46
C LEU A 54 -30.58 -13.63 -19.45
N THR A 55 -31.62 -14.28 -18.93
CA THR A 55 -32.51 -13.76 -17.90
C THR A 55 -32.03 -14.09 -16.50
N PHE A 56 -32.50 -13.34 -15.50
CA PHE A 56 -32.22 -13.61 -14.10
C PHE A 56 -32.70 -15.01 -13.67
N GLY A 57 -33.82 -15.49 -14.23
CA GLY A 57 -34.36 -16.82 -13.97
C GLY A 57 -33.49 -17.97 -14.50
N GLU A 58 -32.66 -17.73 -15.52
CA GLU A 58 -31.74 -18.73 -16.09
C GLU A 58 -30.43 -18.86 -15.30
N LEU A 59 -30.24 -18.02 -14.27
CA LEU A 59 -29.07 -18.04 -13.40
C LEU A 59 -29.14 -19.21 -12.39
N THR A 60 -28.71 -20.38 -12.84
CA THR A 60 -28.68 -21.64 -12.06
C THR A 60 -27.34 -21.87 -11.38
N SER A 61 -27.30 -22.77 -10.39
CA SER A 61 -26.05 -23.21 -9.77
C SER A 61 -25.10 -23.85 -10.78
N LYS A 62 -25.64 -24.56 -11.78
CA LYS A 62 -24.86 -25.12 -12.89
C LYS A 62 -24.19 -24.01 -13.71
N TRP A 63 -24.96 -23.00 -14.12
CA TRP A 63 -24.43 -21.87 -14.88
C TRP A 63 -23.33 -21.14 -14.10
N VAL A 64 -23.51 -20.91 -12.80
CA VAL A 64 -22.49 -20.24 -11.97
C VAL A 64 -21.20 -21.06 -11.91
N ARG A 65 -21.28 -22.39 -11.80
CA ARG A 65 -20.09 -23.27 -11.85
C ARG A 65 -19.35 -23.18 -13.17
N GLU A 66 -20.07 -23.21 -14.30
CA GLU A 66 -19.47 -23.07 -15.63
C GLU A 66 -18.76 -21.72 -15.80
N TYR A 67 -19.36 -20.64 -15.29
CA TYR A 67 -18.71 -19.33 -15.27
C TYR A 67 -17.47 -19.29 -14.37
N VAL A 68 -17.49 -19.94 -13.20
CA VAL A 68 -16.32 -20.06 -12.31
C VAL A 68 -15.19 -20.85 -12.97
N GLU A 69 -15.49 -21.95 -13.66
CA GLU A 69 -14.50 -22.73 -14.41
C GLU A 69 -13.90 -21.91 -15.55
N TRP A 70 -14.71 -21.12 -16.26
CA TRP A 70 -14.21 -20.20 -17.27
C TRP A 70 -13.31 -19.11 -16.66
N LEU A 71 -13.73 -18.47 -15.57
CA LEU A 71 -12.93 -17.47 -14.85
C LEU A 71 -11.58 -18.05 -14.37
N THR A 72 -11.57 -19.31 -13.93
CA THR A 72 -10.35 -20.03 -13.53
C THR A 72 -9.38 -20.15 -14.71
N ARG A 73 -9.88 -20.54 -15.90
CA ARG A 73 -9.08 -20.64 -17.13
C ARG A 73 -8.58 -19.28 -17.63
N GLN A 74 -9.35 -18.21 -17.42
CA GLN A 74 -8.93 -16.84 -17.80
C GLN A 74 -7.92 -16.22 -16.83
N HIS A 75 -7.86 -16.69 -15.58
CA HIS A 75 -7.02 -16.12 -14.52
C HIS A 75 -6.26 -17.20 -13.72
N PRO A 76 -5.47 -18.07 -14.38
CA PRO A 76 -4.81 -19.20 -13.72
C PRO A 76 -3.86 -18.77 -12.61
N GLU A 77 -3.11 -17.69 -12.83
CA GLU A 77 -2.14 -17.13 -11.88
C GLU A 77 -2.72 -16.02 -10.98
N ALA A 78 -4.03 -15.74 -11.09
CA ALA A 78 -4.67 -14.62 -10.42
C ALA A 78 -6.06 -14.97 -9.84
N PRO A 79 -6.17 -15.95 -8.93
CA PRO A 79 -7.44 -16.39 -8.36
C PRO A 79 -8.19 -15.27 -7.63
N SER A 80 -7.47 -14.29 -7.06
CA SER A 80 -8.09 -13.10 -6.44
C SER A 80 -8.81 -12.21 -7.45
N THR A 81 -8.32 -12.14 -8.68
CA THR A 81 -8.97 -11.40 -9.77
C THR A 81 -10.26 -12.11 -10.20
N ALA A 82 -10.24 -13.44 -10.29
CA ALA A 82 -11.43 -14.23 -10.57
C ALA A 82 -12.50 -14.09 -9.46
N GLU A 83 -12.08 -14.18 -8.19
CA GLU A 83 -12.95 -13.93 -7.03
C GLU A 83 -13.54 -12.52 -7.03
N PHE A 84 -12.76 -11.51 -7.42
CA PHE A 84 -13.26 -10.15 -7.55
C PHE A 84 -14.46 -10.07 -8.51
N TYR A 85 -14.37 -10.71 -9.68
CA TYR A 85 -15.45 -10.70 -10.65
C TYR A 85 -16.69 -11.44 -10.13
N LEU A 86 -16.50 -12.65 -9.58
CA LEU A 86 -17.58 -13.46 -9.04
C LEU A 86 -18.30 -12.77 -7.86
N ARG A 87 -17.53 -12.18 -6.93
CA ARG A 87 -18.07 -11.48 -5.76
C ARG A 87 -18.95 -10.29 -6.14
N ASN A 88 -18.54 -9.50 -7.12
CA ASN A 88 -19.34 -8.37 -7.59
C ASN A 88 -20.60 -8.84 -8.31
N LEU A 89 -20.50 -9.86 -9.18
CA LEU A 89 -21.68 -10.46 -9.85
C LEU A 89 -22.70 -10.95 -8.81
N ARG A 90 -22.23 -11.73 -7.83
CA ARG A 90 -23.04 -12.21 -6.70
C ARG A 90 -23.72 -11.07 -5.95
N ALA A 91 -22.99 -10.00 -5.66
CA ALA A 91 -23.53 -8.85 -4.93
C ALA A 91 -24.67 -8.17 -5.71
N MET A 92 -24.48 -7.93 -7.02
CA MET A 92 -25.50 -7.34 -7.89
C MET A 92 -26.75 -8.24 -7.97
N CYS A 93 -26.58 -9.53 -8.23
CA CYS A 93 -27.70 -10.48 -8.33
C CYS A 93 -28.47 -10.60 -7.00
N ARG A 94 -27.76 -10.70 -5.86
CA ARG A 94 -28.39 -10.76 -4.54
C ARG A 94 -29.13 -9.47 -4.20
N GLY A 95 -28.55 -8.30 -4.50
CA GLY A 95 -29.17 -7.00 -4.29
C GLY A 95 -30.46 -6.82 -5.09
N TYR A 96 -30.44 -7.19 -6.37
CA TYR A 96 -31.63 -7.18 -7.22
C TYR A 96 -32.72 -8.12 -6.69
N ARG A 97 -32.37 -9.36 -6.36
CA ARG A 97 -33.31 -10.33 -5.78
C ARG A 97 -34.00 -9.78 -4.53
N GLU A 98 -33.23 -9.17 -3.62
CA GLU A 98 -33.74 -8.63 -2.36
C GLU A 98 -34.69 -7.46 -2.61
N THR A 99 -34.26 -6.50 -3.43
CA THR A 99 -35.04 -5.30 -3.78
C THR A 99 -36.38 -5.65 -4.42
N HIS A 100 -36.39 -6.65 -5.31
CA HIS A 100 -37.59 -7.08 -6.03
C HIS A 100 -38.34 -8.26 -5.39
N ARG A 101 -37.90 -8.70 -4.20
CA ARG A 101 -38.46 -9.84 -3.43
C ARG A 101 -38.65 -11.10 -4.27
N LEU A 102 -37.65 -11.41 -5.09
CA LEU A 102 -37.66 -12.55 -6.01
C LEU A 102 -37.20 -13.84 -5.33
N ALA A 103 -37.63 -14.97 -5.88
CA ALA A 103 -37.05 -16.26 -5.56
C ALA A 103 -35.99 -16.66 -6.58
N TRP A 104 -35.01 -17.42 -6.13
CA TRP A 104 -34.10 -18.11 -7.05
C TRP A 104 -34.85 -19.20 -7.80
N ALA A 105 -34.46 -19.45 -9.05
CA ALA A 105 -35.10 -20.43 -9.92
C ALA A 105 -35.07 -21.85 -9.32
N GLU A 106 -33.93 -22.24 -8.73
CA GLU A 106 -33.72 -23.54 -8.08
C GLU A 106 -34.17 -23.55 -6.61
N GLY A 107 -34.77 -22.46 -6.11
CA GLY A 107 -35.15 -22.29 -4.70
C GLY A 107 -33.98 -22.00 -3.75
N SER A 108 -32.74 -22.28 -4.15
CA SER A 108 -31.50 -21.97 -3.43
C SER A 108 -30.65 -20.92 -4.16
N ASP A 109 -29.73 -20.27 -3.45
CA ASP A 109 -28.84 -19.27 -4.03
C ASP A 109 -27.81 -19.93 -4.97
N PRO A 110 -27.76 -19.58 -6.28
CA PRO A 110 -26.92 -20.23 -7.27
C PRO A 110 -25.42 -19.97 -7.05
N PHE A 111 -25.06 -19.00 -6.20
CA PHE A 111 -23.67 -18.73 -5.83
C PHE A 111 -23.21 -19.49 -4.59
N THR A 112 -24.07 -20.31 -3.97
CA THR A 112 -23.73 -21.09 -2.78
C THR A 112 -22.59 -22.06 -3.11
N GLY A 113 -21.50 -22.02 -2.34
CA GLY A 113 -20.32 -22.86 -2.55
C GLY A 113 -19.43 -22.44 -3.74
N ALA A 114 -19.84 -21.46 -4.55
CA ALA A 114 -18.99 -20.91 -5.60
C ALA A 114 -17.95 -19.95 -4.99
N GLY A 115 -16.69 -20.06 -5.41
CA GLY A 115 -15.64 -19.17 -4.92
C GLY A 115 -14.25 -19.66 -5.30
N PHE A 116 -13.26 -18.82 -5.05
CA PHE A 116 -11.86 -19.15 -5.30
C PHE A 116 -11.07 -19.19 -3.99
N ARG A 117 -10.15 -20.14 -3.89
CA ARG A 117 -9.15 -20.13 -2.82
C ARG A 117 -8.09 -19.09 -3.15
N THR A 118 -8.22 -17.91 -2.56
CA THR A 118 -7.22 -16.84 -2.75
C THR A 118 -6.08 -16.98 -1.75
N GLN A 119 -4.85 -16.85 -2.22
CA GLN A 119 -3.68 -16.72 -1.34
C GLN A 119 -3.47 -15.25 -0.96
N PRO A 120 -2.98 -14.95 0.25
CA PRO A 120 -2.53 -13.61 0.58
C PRO A 120 -1.45 -13.14 -0.40
N THR A 121 -1.60 -11.94 -0.96
CA THR A 121 -0.56 -11.36 -1.84
C THR A 121 0.76 -11.22 -1.09
N SER A 122 1.89 -11.50 -1.77
CA SER A 122 3.24 -11.45 -1.20
C SER A 122 3.60 -10.10 -0.55
N LYS A 123 4.53 -10.12 0.43
CA LYS A 123 5.00 -8.92 1.16
C LYS A 123 5.54 -7.90 0.17
N ARG A 124 4.86 -6.75 0.09
CA ARG A 124 5.26 -5.60 -0.76
C ARG A 124 6.09 -4.57 -0.01
N ALA A 125 6.33 -4.74 1.30
CA ALA A 125 7.08 -3.79 2.13
C ALA A 125 8.59 -3.88 1.90
N LEU A 126 9.26 -2.73 1.88
CA LEU A 126 10.72 -2.63 1.82
C LEU A 126 11.34 -2.90 3.19
N SER A 127 12.55 -3.45 3.22
CA SER A 127 13.36 -3.46 4.44
C SER A 127 13.93 -2.08 4.73
N ALA A 128 14.33 -1.81 5.98
CA ALA A 128 14.96 -0.54 6.35
C ALA A 128 16.17 -0.19 5.46
N GLY A 129 17.01 -1.17 5.13
CA GLY A 129 18.18 -0.98 4.26
C GLY A 129 17.85 -0.69 2.78
N LEU A 130 16.69 -1.14 2.28
CA LEU A 130 16.22 -0.76 0.94
C LEU A 130 15.53 0.60 0.96
N LEU A 131 14.83 0.93 2.05
CA LEU A 131 14.19 2.22 2.23
C LEU A 131 15.20 3.39 2.24
N THR A 132 16.37 3.22 2.87
CA THR A 132 17.41 4.27 2.88
C THR A 132 17.87 4.68 1.49
N ARG A 133 17.84 3.76 0.51
CA ARG A 133 18.16 4.08 -0.90
C ARG A 133 17.17 5.06 -1.50
N LEU A 134 15.90 5.03 -1.09
CA LEU A 134 14.90 5.99 -1.55
C LEU A 134 15.14 7.39 -0.98
N PHE A 135 15.85 7.52 0.14
CA PHE A 135 16.22 8.82 0.74
C PHE A 135 17.58 9.35 0.27
N SER A 136 18.29 8.62 -0.60
CA SER A 136 19.61 9.02 -1.10
C SER A 136 19.55 10.31 -1.94
N PRO A 137 20.41 11.31 -1.64
CA PRO A 137 20.59 12.48 -2.50
C PRO A 137 21.05 12.12 -3.91
N GLU A 138 21.85 11.06 -4.06
CA GLU A 138 22.38 10.56 -5.33
C GLU A 138 21.25 10.02 -6.21
N LEU A 139 20.28 9.30 -5.63
CA LEU A 139 19.06 8.91 -6.34
C LEU A 139 18.31 10.16 -6.82
N ARG A 140 18.07 11.13 -5.92
CA ARG A 140 17.32 12.35 -6.25
C ARG A 140 17.94 13.12 -7.43
N LYS A 141 19.27 13.20 -7.50
CA LYS A 141 20.00 13.89 -8.59
C LYS A 141 19.79 13.25 -9.96
N GLN A 142 19.49 11.95 -10.02
CA GLN A 142 19.23 11.24 -11.28
C GLN A 142 17.80 11.47 -11.82
N LEU A 143 16.93 12.12 -11.05
CA LEU A 143 15.52 12.27 -11.38
C LEU A 143 15.24 13.64 -12.02
N ASP A 144 14.45 13.62 -13.10
CA ASP A 144 13.82 14.83 -13.62
C ASP A 144 12.81 15.41 -12.62
N GLU A 145 12.31 16.62 -12.92
CA GLU A 145 11.41 17.33 -12.00
C GLU A 145 10.15 16.52 -11.66
N SER A 146 9.53 15.85 -12.65
CA SER A 146 8.28 15.13 -12.41
C SER A 146 8.47 13.84 -11.61
N ARG A 147 9.62 13.18 -11.76
CA ARG A 147 9.99 12.05 -10.91
C ARG A 147 10.39 12.53 -9.51
N ARG A 148 11.01 13.70 -9.34
CA ARG A 148 11.28 14.30 -8.01
C ARG A 148 10.01 14.63 -7.25
N GLU A 149 9.01 15.20 -7.91
CA GLU A 149 7.66 15.39 -7.34
C GLU A 149 7.04 14.08 -6.88
N SER A 150 7.14 13.04 -7.71
CA SER A 150 6.58 11.72 -7.36
C SER A 150 7.35 11.07 -6.22
N LEU A 151 8.68 11.24 -6.15
CA LEU A 151 9.50 10.81 -5.03
C LEU A 151 9.07 11.51 -3.73
N ASP A 152 8.82 12.82 -3.78
CA ASP A 152 8.37 13.59 -2.62
C ASP A 152 6.98 13.13 -2.15
N VAL A 153 6.07 12.75 -3.06
CA VAL A 153 4.80 12.09 -2.67
C VAL A 153 5.06 10.75 -1.96
N LEU A 154 6.01 9.93 -2.43
CA LEU A 154 6.34 8.65 -1.78
C LEU A 154 6.95 8.85 -0.38
N HIS A 155 7.83 9.84 -0.23
CA HIS A 155 8.39 10.24 1.06
C HIS A 155 7.31 10.76 2.00
N PHE A 156 6.42 11.61 1.49
CA PHE A 156 5.31 12.15 2.27
C PHE A 156 4.37 11.05 2.77
N ILE A 157 4.03 10.06 1.93
CA ILE A 157 3.28 8.86 2.37
C ILE A 157 3.97 8.24 3.57
N PHE A 158 5.29 8.03 3.51
CA PHE A 158 6.04 7.40 4.59
C PHE A 158 6.04 8.25 5.87
N PHE A 159 6.40 9.53 5.77
CA PHE A 159 6.49 10.42 6.93
C PHE A 159 5.12 10.66 7.60
N MET A 160 4.06 10.70 6.80
CA MET A 160 2.69 10.90 7.28
C MET A 160 1.98 9.58 7.61
N ARG A 161 2.67 8.67 8.31
CA ARG A 161 2.13 7.41 8.85
C ARG A 161 1.49 6.49 7.79
N GLY A 162 2.03 6.49 6.57
CA GLY A 162 1.51 5.71 5.47
C GLY A 162 0.23 6.25 4.85
N MET A 163 -0.05 7.56 4.91
CA MET A 163 -1.25 8.21 4.33
C MET A 163 -1.56 7.67 2.92
N VAL A 164 -2.83 7.35 2.63
CA VAL A 164 -3.18 6.82 1.30
C VAL A 164 -3.17 7.93 0.26
N PHE A 165 -2.86 7.58 -0.99
CA PHE A 165 -2.73 8.56 -2.07
C PHE A 165 -3.98 9.42 -2.27
N GLN A 166 -5.18 8.85 -2.14
CA GLN A 166 -6.42 9.61 -2.26
C GLN A 166 -6.52 10.73 -1.22
N ASP A 167 -6.06 10.48 0.02
CA ASP A 167 -6.05 11.48 1.07
C ASP A 167 -4.99 12.55 0.80
N ILE A 168 -3.85 12.18 0.19
CA ILE A 168 -2.82 13.12 -0.28
C ILE A 168 -3.35 14.00 -1.42
N TRP A 169 -4.06 13.42 -2.37
CA TRP A 169 -4.68 14.14 -3.48
C TRP A 169 -5.74 15.12 -2.98
N ASN A 170 -6.47 14.79 -1.90
CA ASN A 170 -7.44 15.69 -1.28
C ASN A 170 -6.84 16.65 -0.24
N LEU A 171 -5.53 16.56 0.05
CA LEU A 171 -4.92 17.28 1.17
C LEU A 171 -4.80 18.78 0.86
N ARG A 172 -5.36 19.59 1.75
CA ARG A 172 -5.40 21.05 1.61
C ARG A 172 -4.72 21.77 2.76
N HIS A 173 -4.34 23.02 2.53
CA HIS A 173 -3.68 23.86 3.54
C HIS A 173 -4.61 24.22 4.72
N ASP A 174 -5.92 24.32 4.52
CA ASP A 174 -6.92 24.54 5.58
C ASP A 174 -7.03 23.37 6.57
N MET A 175 -6.51 22.19 6.21
CA MET A 175 -6.45 21.01 7.08
C MET A 175 -5.22 21.02 8.02
N ILE A 176 -4.29 21.95 7.84
CA ILE A 176 -3.09 22.09 8.67
C ILE A 176 -3.37 23.07 9.81
N GLY A 177 -3.39 22.54 11.03
CA GLY A 177 -3.53 23.33 12.25
C GLY A 177 -2.26 24.12 12.58
N ARG A 178 -2.42 25.24 13.30
CA ARG A 178 -1.31 26.06 13.81
C ARG A 178 -0.41 25.33 14.82
N ASP A 179 -0.89 24.22 15.34
CA ASP A 179 -0.21 23.31 16.27
C ASP A 179 0.61 22.23 15.55
N GLY A 180 0.83 22.36 14.24
CA GLY A 180 1.68 21.43 13.48
C GLY A 180 1.02 20.08 13.21
N HIS A 181 -0.31 20.00 13.22
CA HIS A 181 -1.06 18.76 12.96
C HIS A 181 -1.91 18.87 11.69
N ILE A 182 -1.96 17.82 10.88
CA ILE A 182 -2.93 17.67 9.79
C ILE A 182 -4.16 16.94 10.33
N ARG A 183 -5.35 17.49 10.05
CA ARG A 183 -6.66 16.92 10.44
C ARG A 183 -7.54 16.71 9.22
N TYR A 184 -7.93 15.47 8.97
CA TYR A 184 -8.75 15.10 7.80
C TYR A 184 -9.65 13.91 8.09
N ARG A 185 -10.65 13.68 7.22
CA ARG A 185 -11.45 12.44 7.23
C ARG A 185 -10.91 11.50 6.17
N ARG A 186 -10.59 10.26 6.55
CA ARG A 186 -10.08 9.24 5.63
C ARG A 186 -11.08 8.99 4.50
N SER A 187 -10.67 9.21 3.25
CA SER A 187 -11.57 9.17 2.08
C SER A 187 -12.34 7.85 1.95
N LYS A 188 -11.73 6.71 2.34
CA LYS A 188 -12.39 5.39 2.23
C LYS A 188 -13.37 5.09 3.37
N THR A 189 -13.12 5.59 4.59
CA THR A 189 -13.85 5.12 5.79
C THR A 189 -14.48 6.22 6.61
N GLY A 190 -14.25 7.50 6.30
CA GLY A 190 -14.80 8.65 7.02
C GLY A 190 -14.21 8.89 8.41
N ILE A 191 -13.34 8.00 8.90
CA ILE A 191 -12.68 8.11 10.21
C ILE A 191 -11.87 9.41 10.26
N PRO A 192 -12.04 10.25 11.31
CA PRO A 192 -11.16 11.39 11.53
C PRO A 192 -9.75 10.93 11.88
N ILE A 193 -8.76 11.48 11.20
CA ILE A 193 -7.35 11.24 11.44
C ILE A 193 -6.69 12.57 11.79
N GLU A 194 -5.92 12.54 12.87
CA GLU A 194 -5.03 13.61 13.29
C GLU A 194 -3.60 13.10 13.31
N VAL A 195 -2.71 13.82 12.62
CA VAL A 195 -1.31 13.41 12.47
C VAL A 195 -0.40 14.61 12.61
N GLU A 196 0.54 14.51 13.56
CA GLU A 196 1.64 15.46 13.72
C GLU A 196 2.51 15.48 12.47
N ILE A 197 2.91 16.68 12.04
CA ILE A 197 3.76 16.90 10.87
C ILE A 197 5.23 16.82 11.32
N PRO A 198 5.98 15.78 10.93
CA PRO A 198 7.41 15.75 11.20
C PRO A 198 8.16 16.76 10.30
N PRO A 199 9.37 17.22 10.69
CA PRO A 199 10.13 18.21 9.92
C PRO A 199 10.37 17.83 8.45
N GLU A 200 10.53 16.55 8.16
CA GLU A 200 10.72 16.04 6.81
C GLU A 200 9.48 16.22 5.93
N ALA A 201 8.28 16.04 6.51
CA ALA A 201 7.02 16.28 5.82
C ALA A 201 6.75 17.78 5.66
N GLU A 202 7.05 18.58 6.69
CA GLU A 202 6.95 20.04 6.64
C GLU A 202 7.82 20.64 5.51
N ALA A 203 9.05 20.14 5.35
CA ALA A 203 9.93 20.55 4.26
C ALA A 203 9.35 20.24 2.86
N ILE A 204 8.56 19.17 2.73
CA ILE A 204 7.87 18.83 1.48
C ILE A 204 6.66 19.76 1.27
N ILE A 205 5.87 20.01 2.31
CA ILE A 205 4.72 20.94 2.26
C ILE A 205 5.18 22.33 1.80
N ASN A 206 6.22 22.87 2.44
CA ASN A 206 6.75 24.19 2.12
C ASN A 206 7.34 24.29 0.70
N ARG A 207 7.89 23.18 0.18
CA ARG A 207 8.46 23.14 -1.18
C ARG A 207 7.40 23.32 -2.26
N TYR A 208 6.18 22.84 -2.02
CA TYR A 208 5.09 22.84 -3.00
C TYR A 208 3.99 23.85 -2.69
N PHE A 209 4.13 24.63 -1.61
CA PHE A 209 3.19 25.70 -1.26
C PHE A 209 3.02 26.68 -2.42
N ARG A 210 1.77 26.99 -2.72
CA ARG A 210 1.39 28.03 -3.67
C ARG A 210 0.19 28.79 -3.12
N GLU A 211 0.26 30.12 -3.16
CA GLU A 211 -0.83 30.99 -2.69
C GLU A 211 -2.11 30.82 -3.53
N ASP A 212 -1.97 30.48 -4.82
CA ASP A 212 -3.07 30.30 -5.76
C ASP A 212 -3.70 28.89 -5.73
N SER A 213 -3.25 28.00 -4.83
CA SER A 213 -3.75 26.63 -4.76
C SER A 213 -4.17 26.26 -3.33
N PRO A 214 -5.36 25.68 -3.15
CA PRO A 214 -5.76 25.21 -1.83
C PRO A 214 -5.05 23.90 -1.43
N TYR A 215 -4.42 23.20 -2.38
CA TYR A 215 -3.86 21.86 -2.18
C TYR A 215 -2.40 21.88 -1.76
N VAL A 216 -2.01 20.96 -0.89
CA VAL A 216 -0.60 20.76 -0.49
C VAL A 216 0.26 20.27 -1.66
N PHE A 217 -0.34 19.55 -2.61
CA PHE A 217 0.35 19.04 -3.80
C PHE A 217 -0.33 19.51 -5.10
N PRO A 218 -0.21 20.79 -5.49
CA PRO A 218 -0.91 21.36 -6.65
C PRO A 218 -0.62 20.62 -7.97
N PHE A 219 0.61 20.12 -8.16
CA PHE A 219 1.01 19.38 -9.37
C PHE A 219 0.25 18.05 -9.57
N LEU A 220 -0.47 17.57 -8.54
CA LEU A 220 -1.36 16.40 -8.69
C LEU A 220 -2.65 16.73 -9.44
N HIS A 221 -3.06 18.01 -9.49
CA HIS A 221 -4.35 18.43 -10.04
C HIS A 221 -4.28 18.95 -11.47
N HIS A 222 -3.09 19.27 -11.99
CA HIS A 222 -2.96 19.88 -13.32
C HIS A 222 -2.10 19.02 -14.26
N LYS A 223 -2.48 19.00 -15.54
CA LYS A 223 -1.60 18.48 -16.60
C LYS A 223 -0.40 19.42 -16.72
N LYS A 224 0.81 18.86 -16.64
CA LYS A 224 2.01 19.58 -17.02
C LYS A 224 1.93 19.84 -18.52
N GLU A 225 1.99 21.12 -18.91
CA GLU A 225 2.12 21.49 -20.32
C GLU A 225 3.30 20.72 -20.91
N LYS A 226 3.09 20.05 -22.05
CA LYS A 226 4.20 19.44 -22.78
C LYS A 226 5.08 20.59 -23.26
N ALA A 227 6.27 20.72 -22.68
CA ALA A 227 7.32 21.52 -23.28
C ALA A 227 7.57 20.98 -24.71
N GLY A 228 7.13 21.70 -25.73
CA GLY A 228 7.50 21.44 -27.13
C GLY A 228 6.59 20.53 -27.96
N GLY A 229 5.32 20.31 -27.59
CA GLY A 229 4.36 19.68 -28.50
C GLY A 229 3.94 20.63 -29.61
N LYS A 230 4.70 20.75 -30.71
CA LYS A 230 4.19 21.38 -31.93
C LYS A 230 2.95 20.62 -32.39
N ARG A 231 1.84 21.32 -32.61
CA ARG A 231 0.74 20.79 -33.44
C ARG A 231 1.33 20.46 -34.82
N GLN A 232 0.71 19.53 -35.57
CA GLN A 232 1.16 19.18 -36.93
C GLN A 232 1.22 20.39 -37.88
N ASP A 233 0.55 21.50 -37.52
CA ASP A 233 0.50 22.77 -38.26
C ASP A 233 1.59 23.79 -37.86
N GLY A 234 2.48 23.48 -36.92
CA GLY A 234 3.56 24.39 -36.49
C GLY A 234 3.11 25.60 -35.66
N SER A 235 1.83 25.70 -35.29
CA SER A 235 1.32 26.80 -34.46
C SER A 235 1.70 26.64 -32.97
N PRO A 236 1.96 27.76 -32.25
CA PRO A 236 2.14 27.71 -30.80
C PRO A 236 0.83 27.27 -30.13
N THR A 237 0.89 26.30 -29.22
CA THR A 237 -0.23 26.02 -28.31
C THR A 237 -0.50 27.29 -27.50
N LYS A 238 -1.69 27.88 -27.68
CA LYS A 238 -2.16 29.04 -26.91
C LYS A 238 -1.89 28.81 -25.42
N LYS A 239 -1.09 29.70 -24.82
CA LYS A 239 -1.04 29.87 -23.36
C LYS A 239 -2.37 30.49 -22.95
N GLY A 240 -3.06 29.85 -22.03
CA GLY A 240 -4.31 30.35 -21.46
C GLY A 240 -5.53 29.69 -22.10
N GLU A 241 -6.01 28.65 -21.43
CA GLU A 241 -7.37 28.54 -20.87
C GLU A 241 -7.58 27.07 -20.47
N GLU A 242 -7.72 26.87 -19.16
CA GLU A 242 -8.02 25.60 -18.48
C GLU A 242 -7.02 24.46 -18.72
N ALA A 243 -5.93 24.43 -17.93
CA ALA A 243 -5.19 23.20 -17.73
C ALA A 243 -6.16 22.15 -17.17
N GLU A 244 -6.69 21.27 -18.04
CA GLU A 244 -7.66 20.24 -17.69
C GLU A 244 -7.30 19.59 -16.35
N ASN A 245 -8.20 19.72 -15.38
CA ASN A 245 -8.04 19.15 -14.06
C ASN A 245 -7.84 17.63 -14.18
N LEU A 246 -6.75 17.13 -13.62
CA LEU A 246 -6.44 15.71 -13.60
C LEU A 246 -7.30 14.99 -12.56
N SER A 247 -7.91 13.89 -12.98
CA SER A 247 -8.54 12.97 -12.03
C SER A 247 -7.52 12.34 -11.08
N GLU A 248 -7.97 12.02 -9.86
CA GLU A 248 -7.19 11.27 -8.86
C GLU A 248 -6.54 10.02 -9.48
N GLU A 249 -7.31 9.25 -10.28
CA GLU A 249 -6.83 8.03 -10.92
C GLU A 249 -5.68 8.30 -11.90
N SER A 250 -5.79 9.37 -12.71
CA SER A 250 -4.74 9.76 -13.64
C SER A 250 -3.48 10.21 -12.92
N ALA A 251 -3.63 10.96 -11.82
CA ALA A 251 -2.52 11.37 -10.96
C ALA A 251 -1.85 10.16 -10.29
N LEU A 252 -2.64 9.23 -9.75
CA LEU A 252 -2.16 7.98 -9.13
C LEU A 252 -1.39 7.13 -10.14
N ARG A 253 -1.93 6.95 -11.35
CA ARG A 253 -1.27 6.19 -12.42
C ARG A 253 0.07 6.81 -12.80
N ARG A 254 0.14 8.14 -12.91
CA ARG A 254 1.39 8.86 -13.15
C ARG A 254 2.40 8.64 -12.03
N VAL A 255 2.00 8.83 -10.78
CA VAL A 255 2.88 8.65 -9.61
C VAL A 255 3.37 7.20 -9.50
N ASN A 256 2.51 6.19 -9.69
CA ASN A 256 2.92 4.78 -9.64
C ASN A 256 3.84 4.37 -10.80
N ARG A 257 3.66 4.94 -11.99
CA ARG A 257 4.59 4.75 -13.11
C ARG A 257 5.97 5.32 -12.77
N HIS A 258 6.02 6.54 -12.21
CA HIS A 258 7.28 7.12 -11.74
C HIS A 258 7.88 6.32 -10.58
N ALA A 259 7.06 5.86 -9.64
CA ALA A 259 7.50 5.04 -8.52
C ALA A 259 8.19 3.76 -9.01
N THR A 260 7.63 3.08 -10.00
CA THR A 260 8.23 1.88 -10.61
C THR A 260 9.64 2.17 -11.14
N GLU A 261 9.80 3.28 -11.87
CA GLU A 261 11.10 3.69 -12.41
C GLU A 261 12.10 4.13 -11.32
N ILE A 262 11.64 4.90 -10.33
CA ILE A 262 12.42 5.29 -9.15
C ILE A 262 12.91 4.04 -8.40
N GLY A 263 12.03 3.04 -8.22
CA GLY A 263 12.37 1.79 -7.57
C GLY A 263 13.44 1.01 -8.35
N ARG A 264 13.36 0.99 -9.68
CA ARG A 264 14.38 0.40 -10.56
C ARG A 264 15.73 1.09 -10.37
N LEU A 265 15.76 2.43 -10.39
CA LEU A 265 16.98 3.22 -10.17
C LEU A 265 17.56 3.05 -8.76
N ALA A 266 16.71 2.82 -7.76
CA ALA A 266 17.13 2.50 -6.38
C ALA A 266 17.57 1.03 -6.20
N GLY A 267 17.57 0.21 -7.27
CA GLY A 267 17.95 -1.19 -7.24
C GLY A 267 16.99 -2.07 -6.43
N LEU A 268 15.69 -1.77 -6.48
CA LEU A 268 14.65 -2.58 -5.87
C LEU A 268 14.24 -3.74 -6.81
N CYS A 269 14.11 -4.95 -6.25
CA CYS A 269 13.71 -6.13 -7.03
C CYS A 269 12.20 -6.23 -7.27
N THR A 270 11.39 -5.41 -6.58
CA THR A 270 9.93 -5.41 -6.69
C THR A 270 9.43 -4.04 -7.15
N PRO A 271 8.33 -3.99 -7.94
CA PRO A 271 7.75 -2.72 -8.38
C PRO A 271 7.31 -1.86 -7.19
N LEU A 272 7.89 -0.66 -7.10
CA LEU A 272 7.54 0.33 -6.10
C LEU A 272 6.22 1.04 -6.47
N THR A 273 5.34 1.21 -5.50
CA THR A 273 4.06 1.93 -5.64
C THR A 273 3.78 2.75 -4.39
N THR A 274 2.81 3.65 -4.44
CA THR A 274 2.33 4.39 -3.25
C THR A 274 1.92 3.45 -2.12
N TYR A 275 1.31 2.31 -2.45
CA TYR A 275 0.86 1.33 -1.47
C TYR A 275 2.02 0.54 -0.84
N VAL A 276 3.13 0.33 -1.58
CA VAL A 276 4.37 -0.26 -1.03
C VAL A 276 4.92 0.60 0.12
N LEU A 277 4.91 1.92 0.00
CA LEU A 277 5.42 2.81 1.08
C LEU A 277 4.53 2.76 2.32
N ARG A 278 3.20 2.74 2.16
CA ARG A 278 2.27 2.53 3.28
C ARG A 278 2.53 1.20 3.97
N HIS A 279 2.70 0.12 3.21
CA HIS A 279 3.06 -1.19 3.75
C HIS A 279 4.42 -1.17 4.45
N THR A 280 5.40 -0.45 3.90
CA THR A 280 6.74 -0.30 4.47
C THR A 280 6.66 0.38 5.83
N TRP A 281 5.93 1.49 5.95
CA TRP A 281 5.73 2.18 7.23
C TRP A 281 5.12 1.25 8.28
N ALA A 282 4.00 0.58 7.96
CA ALA A 282 3.31 -0.31 8.88
C ALA A 282 4.19 -1.50 9.32
N THR A 283 4.95 -2.06 8.36
CA THR A 283 5.88 -3.15 8.61
C THR A 283 7.02 -2.72 9.52
N LEU A 284 7.61 -1.54 9.30
CA LEU A 284 8.72 -1.04 10.12
C LEU A 284 8.26 -0.72 11.54
N MET A 285 7.06 -0.18 11.74
CA MET A 285 6.47 0.00 13.08
C MET A 285 6.29 -1.34 13.79
N LEU A 286 5.80 -2.35 13.07
CA LEU A 286 5.67 -3.70 13.61
C LEU A 286 7.05 -4.30 13.94
N GLU A 287 8.05 -4.12 13.06
CA GLU A 287 9.44 -4.56 13.25
C GLU A 287 10.12 -3.86 14.44
N ALA A 288 9.78 -2.60 14.69
CA ALA A 288 10.20 -1.84 15.88
C ALA A 288 9.49 -2.26 17.18
N GLY A 289 8.52 -3.19 17.11
CA GLY A 289 7.86 -3.76 18.30
C GLY A 289 6.61 -3.03 18.77
N TYR A 290 6.07 -2.10 17.97
CA TYR A 290 4.84 -1.40 18.34
C TYR A 290 3.58 -2.29 18.22
N PRO A 291 2.57 -2.12 19.10
CA PRO A 291 1.33 -2.87 19.06
C PRO A 291 0.57 -2.68 17.74
N VAL A 292 -0.12 -3.74 17.31
CA VAL A 292 -0.89 -3.76 16.06
C VAL A 292 -2.07 -2.81 16.11
N GLU A 293 -2.66 -2.65 17.30
CA GLU A 293 -3.75 -1.75 17.59
C GLU A 293 -3.32 -0.30 17.32
N LEU A 294 -2.14 0.08 17.81
CA LEU A 294 -1.54 1.39 17.57
C LEU A 294 -1.28 1.61 16.07
N ILE A 295 -0.69 0.62 15.39
CA ILE A 295 -0.45 0.68 13.94
C ILE A 295 -1.78 0.83 13.19
N GLY A 296 -2.82 0.10 13.59
CA GLY A 296 -4.16 0.17 13.02
C GLY A 296 -4.80 1.55 13.19
N GLN A 297 -4.66 2.16 14.37
CA GLN A 297 -5.12 3.52 14.64
C GLN A 297 -4.38 4.54 13.77
N CYS A 298 -3.04 4.46 13.69
CA CYS A 298 -2.25 5.35 12.83
C CYS A 298 -2.68 5.27 11.35
N LEU A 299 -3.11 4.10 10.89
CA LEU A 299 -3.55 3.85 9.52
C LEU A 299 -5.02 4.19 9.28
N GLY A 300 -5.79 4.53 10.33
CA GLY A 300 -7.22 4.78 10.24
C GLY A 300 -8.04 3.53 9.88
N HIS A 301 -7.65 2.37 10.42
CA HIS A 301 -8.36 1.10 10.21
C HIS A 301 -9.45 0.91 11.27
N THR A 302 -10.69 0.68 10.84
CA THR A 302 -11.81 0.32 11.73
C THR A 302 -11.75 -1.12 12.24
N SER A 303 -11.00 -1.99 11.55
CA SER A 303 -10.95 -3.42 11.86
C SER A 303 -9.50 -3.87 12.01
N VAL A 304 -9.21 -4.52 13.14
CA VAL A 304 -7.91 -5.15 13.41
C VAL A 304 -7.55 -6.16 12.32
N ASN A 305 -8.53 -6.83 11.69
CA ASN A 305 -8.28 -7.76 10.57
C ASN A 305 -7.61 -7.09 9.36
N THR A 306 -7.90 -5.81 9.10
CA THR A 306 -7.21 -5.05 8.03
C THR A 306 -5.74 -4.84 8.39
N THR A 307 -5.45 -4.73 9.69
CA THR A 307 -4.09 -4.59 10.23
C THR A 307 -3.38 -5.94 10.39
N HIS A 308 -4.10 -7.03 10.63
CA HIS A 308 -3.57 -8.40 10.64
C HIS A 308 -3.00 -8.83 9.28
N ILE A 309 -3.42 -8.22 8.16
CA ILE A 309 -2.76 -8.42 6.86
C ILE A 309 -1.28 -8.02 6.95
N TYR A 310 -0.93 -7.01 7.76
CA TYR A 310 0.47 -6.64 8.04
C TYR A 310 1.17 -7.61 9.00
N LEU A 311 0.43 -8.37 9.81
CA LEU A 311 0.95 -9.41 10.71
C LEU A 311 1.31 -10.71 10.01
N SER A 312 1.07 -10.83 8.70
CA SER A 312 1.17 -12.08 7.96
C SER A 312 2.55 -12.75 7.95
N ARG A 313 3.57 -12.18 8.60
CA ARG A 313 4.70 -12.93 9.19
C ARG A 313 5.45 -12.08 10.23
N ILE A 314 5.17 -12.28 11.53
CA ILE A 314 6.24 -12.18 12.53
C ILE A 314 7.26 -13.25 12.12
N SER A 315 8.53 -12.89 11.88
CA SER A 315 9.54 -13.91 11.54
C SER A 315 9.64 -14.90 12.70
N SER A 316 9.84 -16.19 12.40
CA SER A 316 10.06 -17.21 13.44
C SER A 316 11.12 -16.76 14.44
N GLY A 317 12.22 -16.17 13.95
CA GLY A 317 13.25 -15.59 14.81
C GLY A 317 12.77 -14.48 15.75
N ARG A 318 11.74 -13.70 15.40
CA ARG A 318 11.11 -12.72 16.31
C ARG A 318 10.19 -13.37 17.32
N VAL A 319 9.45 -14.40 16.92
CA VAL A 319 8.70 -15.23 17.87
C VAL A 319 9.66 -15.84 18.88
N ASP A 320 10.76 -16.43 18.40
CA ASP A 320 11.80 -17.03 19.23
C ASP A 320 12.47 -15.99 20.14
N THR A 321 12.71 -14.77 19.64
CA THR A 321 13.28 -13.67 20.45
C THR A 321 12.33 -13.24 21.55
N ALA A 322 11.05 -13.00 21.21
CA ALA A 322 10.04 -12.58 22.18
C ALA A 322 9.76 -13.67 23.23
N VAL A 323 9.69 -14.93 22.79
CA VAL A 323 9.56 -16.10 23.68
C VAL A 323 10.79 -16.26 24.56
N ASN A 324 12.00 -16.08 24.02
CA ASN A 324 13.22 -16.13 24.82
C ASN A 324 13.33 -14.97 25.81
N GLU A 325 12.89 -13.77 25.45
CA GLU A 325 12.84 -12.62 26.35
C GLU A 325 11.85 -12.87 27.48
N MET A 326 10.66 -13.39 27.16
CA MET A 326 9.68 -13.84 28.13
C MET A 326 10.27 -14.92 29.06
N PHE A 327 10.93 -15.93 28.51
CA PHE A 327 11.61 -16.95 29.31
C PHE A 327 12.69 -16.34 30.20
N ASN A 328 13.52 -15.44 29.68
CA ASN A 328 14.55 -14.75 30.46
C ASN A 328 13.99 -13.91 31.60
N ARG A 329 12.76 -13.39 31.45
CA ARG A 329 12.13 -12.49 32.42
C ARG A 329 11.30 -13.23 33.47
N MET A 330 10.65 -14.34 33.09
CA MET A 330 9.63 -15.00 33.92
C MET A 330 9.98 -16.41 34.36
N VAL A 331 10.81 -17.15 33.61
CA VAL A 331 10.99 -18.60 33.81
C VAL A 331 12.43 -18.96 34.14
N ARG A 332 13.39 -18.40 33.41
CA ARG A 332 14.81 -18.57 33.69
C ARG A 332 15.12 -17.66 34.88
N PRO A 333 15.55 -18.20 36.03
CA PRO A 333 15.96 -17.39 37.17
C PRO A 333 17.01 -16.39 36.67
N LEU A 334 16.93 -15.12 37.10
CA LEU A 334 18.00 -14.15 36.86
C LEU A 334 19.32 -14.77 37.35
N THR A 335 20.10 -15.36 36.45
CA THR A 335 21.39 -15.94 36.81
C THR A 335 22.35 -14.79 37.04
N GLY A 336 22.32 -14.26 38.26
CA GLY A 336 23.31 -13.40 38.88
C GLY A 336 23.52 -12.04 38.23
N ARG A 337 22.97 -10.99 38.87
CA ARG A 337 23.77 -9.77 39.04
C ARG A 337 25.10 -10.20 39.67
N LYS A 338 26.20 -10.12 38.93
CA LYS A 338 27.55 -10.06 39.50
C LYS A 338 28.25 -8.86 38.89
N ASP A 339 28.31 -7.79 39.69
CA ASP A 339 29.45 -6.88 39.68
C ASP A 339 30.73 -7.72 39.74
N GLY A 340 31.65 -7.54 38.79
CA GLY A 340 32.91 -8.29 38.79
C GLY A 340 33.59 -8.39 37.43
N THR A 341 34.65 -7.59 37.27
CA THR A 341 35.65 -7.54 36.18
C THR A 341 35.95 -8.86 35.43
N PRO A 342 36.26 -8.82 34.11
CA PRO A 342 36.52 -10.02 33.33
C PRO A 342 37.97 -10.51 33.47
N LYS A 343 38.17 -11.71 34.04
CA LYS A 343 39.42 -12.47 33.89
C LYS A 343 39.40 -13.27 32.59
N ARG A 344 40.35 -12.97 31.70
CA ARG A 344 40.77 -13.79 30.54
C ARG A 344 41.06 -15.22 30.99
N ARG A 345 40.58 -16.23 30.25
CA ARG A 345 41.17 -17.57 30.28
C ARG A 345 41.12 -18.23 28.91
N ASN A 346 42.32 -18.58 28.44
CA ASN A 346 42.64 -19.26 27.18
C ASN A 346 41.86 -20.55 26.98
N ARG A 347 41.35 -20.77 25.76
CA ARG A 347 40.93 -22.10 25.30
C ARG A 347 41.90 -22.59 24.21
N LYS A 348 42.72 -23.57 24.60
CA LYS A 348 43.60 -24.35 23.72
C LYS A 348 42.75 -25.07 22.67
N LYS A 349 43.26 -25.07 21.43
CA LYS A 349 42.83 -25.92 20.31
C LYS A 349 43.00 -27.40 20.69
N HIS A 350 42.06 -28.25 20.30
CA HIS A 350 42.39 -29.60 19.86
C HIS A 350 41.55 -30.03 18.66
N LYS A 351 42.28 -30.52 17.65
CA LYS A 351 41.90 -31.09 16.36
C LYS A 351 40.85 -32.20 16.49
N LYS A 352 39.88 -32.22 15.57
CA LYS A 352 39.40 -33.47 14.98
C LYS A 352 39.79 -33.48 13.50
N THR A 353 40.50 -34.53 13.14
CA THR A 353 40.94 -34.92 11.81
C THR A 353 39.78 -35.54 11.06
N ASP A 354 39.60 -35.17 9.79
CA ASP A 354 39.20 -36.10 8.74
C ASP A 354 39.83 -35.65 7.41
N ARG A 355 40.65 -36.55 6.85
CA ARG A 355 41.12 -36.56 5.45
C ARG A 355 40.03 -37.31 4.67
N GLY A 356 39.64 -36.99 3.44
CA GLY A 356 40.02 -35.96 2.47
C GLY A 356 39.24 -36.24 1.17
N TYR A 357 39.21 -35.27 0.25
CA TYR A 357 39.38 -35.47 -1.19
C TYR A 357 39.42 -34.07 -1.87
N ALA A 358 40.45 -33.86 -2.70
CA ALA A 358 40.69 -32.69 -3.54
C ALA A 358 39.66 -32.63 -4.69
N GLY A 359 39.35 -31.53 -5.37
CA GLY A 359 39.87 -30.16 -5.37
C GLY A 359 39.00 -29.32 -6.32
N GLY A 360 39.09 -27.98 -6.24
CA GLY A 360 38.39 -27.08 -7.15
C GLY A 360 38.35 -25.64 -6.63
N LYS A 361 39.06 -24.76 -7.33
CA LYS A 361 39.38 -23.37 -6.97
C LYS A 361 38.14 -22.50 -6.68
N LYS A 362 38.16 -21.72 -5.59
CA LYS A 362 37.29 -20.55 -5.36
C LYS A 362 38.13 -19.26 -5.44
N PRO A 363 37.64 -18.19 -6.08
CA PRO A 363 38.32 -16.89 -6.07
C PRO A 363 38.02 -16.11 -4.77
N GLU A 364 39.03 -15.35 -4.35
CA GLU A 364 39.07 -14.47 -3.17
C GLU A 364 38.09 -13.29 -3.29
N TRP A 365 37.33 -13.02 -2.23
CA TRP A 365 36.74 -11.70 -1.96
C TRP A 365 37.16 -11.25 -0.56
N ASN A 366 37.73 -10.05 -0.51
CA ASN A 366 38.48 -9.50 0.60
C ASN A 366 37.56 -8.52 1.37
N ASP A 367 36.78 -9.01 2.34
CA ASP A 367 35.95 -8.18 3.22
C ASP A 367 36.76 -7.75 4.46
N LYS A 368 37.39 -6.57 4.37
CA LYS A 368 37.84 -5.83 5.56
C LYS A 368 36.72 -4.90 6.01
N VAL A 369 35.83 -5.40 6.86
CA VAL A 369 34.95 -4.54 7.68
C VAL A 369 35.74 -4.03 8.89
N PHE A 370 36.02 -2.74 8.88
CA PHE A 370 36.65 -2.01 9.98
C PHE A 370 35.61 -1.75 11.07
N ASN A 371 35.88 -2.21 12.29
CA ASN A 371 35.06 -2.01 13.48
C ASN A 371 35.87 -1.19 14.50
N PRO A 372 35.55 0.10 14.76
CA PRO A 372 36.27 0.86 15.76
C PRO A 372 35.33 1.39 16.85
N LEU A 373 35.07 0.63 17.91
CA LEU A 373 34.71 1.21 19.21
C LEU A 373 35.23 0.35 20.37
N ARG A 374 36.45 0.66 20.83
CA ARG A 374 36.89 0.44 22.21
C ARG A 374 37.90 1.51 22.60
N ARG A 375 37.54 2.41 23.52
CA ARG A 375 38.47 2.98 24.50
C ARG A 375 37.69 3.45 25.73
N ASN A 376 38.10 2.92 26.89
CA ASN A 376 37.67 3.32 28.22
C ASN A 376 38.36 4.63 28.65
N GLY A 377 37.70 5.40 29.51
CA GLY A 377 38.30 6.49 30.30
C GLY A 377 37.23 7.21 31.13
N ALA A 378 37.39 7.21 32.45
CA ALA A 378 36.40 7.60 33.46
C ALA A 378 36.25 9.13 33.66
N GLY A 379 35.11 9.57 34.23
CA GLY A 379 35.01 10.90 34.87
C GLY A 379 33.61 11.53 34.93
N ARG A 380 32.92 11.32 36.06
CA ARG A 380 31.98 12.19 36.83
C ARG A 380 30.94 13.10 36.13
N HIS A 381 29.73 13.07 36.72
CA HIS A 381 28.53 13.86 36.43
C HIS A 381 28.71 15.39 36.37
N ALA A 382 28.07 16.03 35.38
CA ALA A 382 27.15 17.18 35.57
C ALA A 382 26.63 17.72 34.21
N GLY A 383 25.33 18.08 34.17
CA GLY A 383 24.80 19.10 33.25
C GLY A 383 24.34 18.63 31.86
N GLY A 384 23.05 18.82 31.57
CA GLY A 384 22.50 18.60 30.23
C GLY A 384 23.11 19.52 29.17
N LYS A 385 23.30 18.99 27.95
CA LYS A 385 23.46 19.77 26.71
C LYS A 385 23.17 18.92 25.47
N LYS A 386 22.13 19.34 24.75
CA LYS A 386 21.88 19.35 23.29
C LYS A 386 22.59 18.28 22.43
N ILE A 387 21.78 17.35 21.93
CA ILE A 387 22.11 16.50 20.77
C ILE A 387 22.28 17.43 19.55
N LYS A 388 23.44 17.36 18.87
CA LYS A 388 23.70 18.12 17.64
C LYS A 388 22.88 17.55 16.49
N PRO A 389 22.16 18.37 15.71
CA PRO A 389 21.44 17.90 14.53
C PRO A 389 22.40 17.54 13.40
N VAL A 390 22.01 16.54 12.61
CA VAL A 390 22.62 16.19 11.33
C VAL A 390 22.49 17.40 10.40
N ARG A 391 23.62 17.93 9.92
CA ARG A 391 23.65 19.11 9.05
C ARG A 391 23.06 18.78 7.67
N PHE A 392 21.83 19.22 7.43
CA PHE A 392 21.35 19.51 6.08
C PHE A 392 21.89 20.88 5.65
N PHE A 393 22.59 20.94 4.52
CA PHE A 393 23.02 22.21 3.93
C PHE A 393 21.80 22.94 3.35
N ILE A 394 21.23 23.86 4.12
CA ILE A 394 20.32 24.89 3.63
C ILE A 394 21.14 26.17 3.46
N ARG A 395 21.38 26.60 2.21
CA ARG A 395 21.88 27.96 1.93
C ARG A 395 20.78 28.94 2.33
N LYS A 396 20.96 29.65 3.45
CA LYS A 396 20.17 30.85 3.74
C LYS A 396 20.56 31.94 2.73
N ARG A 397 19.58 32.47 1.98
CA ARG A 397 19.75 33.77 1.31
C ARG A 397 19.61 34.84 2.39
N HIS A 398 20.61 35.71 2.50
CA HIS A 398 20.43 37.01 3.10
C HIS A 398 20.00 37.97 1.98
N THR A 399 19.00 38.77 2.28
CA THR A 399 18.62 39.95 1.51
C THR A 399 18.48 41.11 2.48
N PRO A 400 18.77 42.33 2.02
CA PRO A 400 19.60 43.31 2.72
C PRO A 400 18.95 44.00 3.90
#